data_AF-A0A8X6GNE2-F1
#
_entry.id   AF-A0A8X6GNE2-F1
#
_cell.length_a   1.000
_cell.length_b   1.000
_cell.length_c   1.000
_cell.angle_alpha   90.00
_cell.angle_beta   90.00
_cell.angle_gamma   90.00
#
_symmetry.space_group_name_H-M   'P 1'
#
loop_
_entity.id
_entity.type
_entity.pdbx_description
1 polymer ?
#
loop_
_entity_poly.entity_id
_entity_poly.type
_entity_poly.pdbx_seq_one_letter_code
_entity_poly.pdbx_strand_id
1 'polypeptide(L)'
;MSTKLGWIISGTTNLESPNLNPVVVNHLSVNTDNLVKSFWELKSIPNSSPLTREEKLSEIRFEEHHTRDNNGRYSVMLPFKPNRKVLGDSRETALLRFL
;
A
#
# COMPACT_ATOMS: atom_id res chain seq x y z
N MET A 1 12.15 2.85 -36.24
CA MET A 1 11.13 3.19 -35.21
C MET A 1 10.81 1.91 -34.46
N SER A 2 11.30 1.75 -33.24
CA SER A 2 11.13 0.54 -32.43
C SER A 2 10.00 0.72 -31.42
N THR A 3 9.09 -0.24 -31.33
CA THR A 3 8.06 -0.28 -30.28
C THR A 3 8.36 -1.37 -29.27
N LYS A 4 7.68 -1.35 -28.11
CA LYS A 4 7.87 -2.35 -27.05
C LYS A 4 7.59 -3.80 -27.47
N LEU A 5 6.94 -4.02 -28.61
CA LEU A 5 6.66 -5.36 -29.16
C LEU A 5 7.50 -5.71 -30.40
N GLY A 6 8.49 -4.89 -30.75
CA GLY A 6 9.40 -5.12 -31.87
C GLY A 6 9.34 -4.08 -32.98
N TRP A 7 9.80 -4.48 -34.17
CA TRP A 7 9.96 -3.64 -35.36
C TRP A 7 8.63 -3.46 -36.08
N ILE A 8 8.31 -2.20 -36.41
CA ILE A 8 7.22 -1.89 -37.34
C ILE A 8 7.82 -1.80 -38.74
N ILE A 9 7.39 -2.68 -39.64
CA ILE A 9 7.65 -2.56 -41.07
C ILE A 9 6.46 -1.83 -41.67
N SER A 10 6.71 -0.66 -42.24
CA SER A 10 5.70 0.19 -42.88
C SER A 10 6.22 0.60 -44.26
N GLY A 11 5.39 0.42 -45.29
CA GLY A 11 5.71 0.75 -46.67
C GLY A 11 4.56 0.37 -47.60
N THR A 12 4.45 1.05 -48.72
CA THR A 12 3.49 0.71 -49.79
C THR A 12 3.97 -0.53 -50.52
N THR A 13 3.14 -1.57 -50.60
CA THR A 13 3.43 -2.77 -51.39
C THR A 13 2.76 -2.63 -52.75
N ASN A 14 3.50 -2.80 -53.84
CA ASN A 14 2.91 -3.01 -55.17
C ASN A 14 2.44 -4.47 -55.23
N LEU A 15 1.31 -4.77 -54.60
CA LEU A 15 0.67 -6.08 -54.70
C LEU A 15 -0.39 -6.02 -55.80
N GLU A 16 -0.01 -6.39 -57.01
CA GLU A 16 -0.94 -6.74 -58.10
C GLU A 16 -1.53 -8.14 -57.86
N SER A 17 -2.21 -8.34 -56.72
CA SER A 17 -2.85 -9.61 -56.39
C SER A 17 -4.32 -9.38 -56.01
N PRO A 18 -5.30 -9.99 -56.70
CA PRO A 18 -6.72 -9.68 -56.53
C PRO A 18 -7.39 -10.30 -55.29
N ASN A 19 -6.64 -10.99 -54.42
CA ASN A 19 -7.20 -11.73 -53.28
C ASN A 19 -6.64 -11.23 -51.94
N LEU A 20 -6.81 -9.94 -51.66
CA LEU A 20 -6.62 -9.41 -50.30
C LEU A 20 -7.84 -9.78 -49.46
N ASN A 21 -7.74 -10.83 -48.66
CA ASN A 21 -8.74 -11.09 -47.62
C ASN A 21 -8.73 -9.91 -46.64
N PRO A 22 -9.86 -9.21 -46.43
CA PRO A 22 -9.89 -8.08 -45.51
C PRO A 22 -9.58 -8.55 -44.09
N VAL A 23 -8.45 -8.09 -43.55
CA VAL A 23 -8.12 -8.30 -42.14
C VAL A 23 -8.89 -7.27 -41.34
N VAL A 24 -9.95 -7.72 -40.67
CA VAL A 24 -10.71 -6.87 -39.75
C VAL A 24 -10.01 -6.89 -38.40
N VAL A 25 -9.49 -5.74 -37.98
CA VAL A 25 -8.91 -5.56 -36.65
C VAL A 25 -9.92 -4.81 -35.78
N ASN A 26 -10.43 -5.49 -34.76
CA ASN A 26 -11.29 -4.86 -33.76
C ASN A 26 -10.41 -4.20 -32.70
N HIS A 27 -10.27 -2.87 -32.78
CA HIS A 27 -9.59 -2.08 -31.75
C HIS A 27 -10.61 -1.56 -30.74
N LEU A 28 -10.52 -2.05 -29.50
CA LEU A 28 -11.38 -1.61 -28.40
C LEU A 28 -10.61 -0.56 -27.58
N SER A 29 -10.93 0.72 -27.79
CA SER A 29 -10.37 1.81 -27.00
C SER A 29 -11.23 2.03 -25.77
N VAL A 30 -10.77 1.57 -24.61
CA VAL A 30 -11.40 1.87 -23.32
C VAL A 30 -10.68 3.05 -22.69
N ASN A 31 -11.43 4.08 -22.27
CA ASN A 31 -10.86 5.16 -21.48
C ASN A 31 -10.53 4.63 -20.07
N THR A 32 -9.26 4.36 -19.82
CA THR A 32 -8.76 3.83 -18.54
C THR A 32 -8.25 4.91 -17.60
N ASP A 33 -8.34 6.19 -17.96
CA ASP A 33 -7.70 7.27 -17.20
C ASP A 33 -8.24 7.34 -15.77
N ASN A 34 -9.56 7.17 -15.61
CA ASN A 34 -10.18 7.12 -14.29
C ASN A 34 -9.77 5.88 -13.49
N LEU A 35 -9.63 4.71 -14.14
CA LEU A 35 -9.17 3.48 -13.48
C LEU A 35 -7.74 3.63 -12.96
N VAL A 36 -6.85 4.18 -13.78
CA VAL A 36 -5.46 4.44 -13.41
C VAL A 36 -5.40 5.48 -12.28
N LYS A 37 -6.20 6.55 -12.37
CA LYS A 37 -6.27 7.57 -11.32
C LYS A 37 -6.74 6.98 -9.98
N SER A 38 -7.85 6.24 -9.96
CA SER A 38 -8.37 5.62 -8.73
C SER A 38 -7.40 4.59 -8.14
N PHE A 39 -6.68 3.86 -8.97
CA PHE A 39 -5.63 2.94 -8.50
C PHE A 39 -4.54 3.70 -7.73
N TRP A 40 -4.07 4.83 -8.26
CA TRP A 40 -3.05 5.64 -7.61
C TRP A 40 -3.55 6.35 -6.36
N GLU A 41 -4.77 6.88 -6.35
CA GLU A 41 -5.38 7.49 -5.16
C GLU A 41 -5.50 6.49 -4.00
N LEU A 42 -5.96 5.27 -4.28
CA LEU A 42 -6.12 4.23 -3.26
C LEU A 42 -4.80 3.73 -2.68
N LYS A 43 -3.71 3.82 -3.46
CA LYS A 43 -2.35 3.50 -3.03
C LYS A 43 -1.58 4.70 -2.48
N SER A 44 -2.09 5.91 -2.68
CA SER A 44 -1.45 7.11 -2.17
C SER A 44 -1.65 7.19 -0.67
N ILE A 45 -0.54 7.31 0.06
CA ILE A 45 -0.59 7.70 1.46
C ILE A 45 -0.95 9.19 1.43
N PRO A 46 -2.07 9.63 2.03
CA PRO A 46 -2.41 11.05 2.03
C PRO A 46 -1.24 11.85 2.60
N ASN A 47 -0.99 13.03 2.03
CA ASN A 47 0.05 13.94 2.50
C ASN A 47 -0.05 14.05 4.02
N SER A 48 1.04 13.69 4.72
CA SER A 48 1.06 13.58 6.18
C SER A 48 0.42 14.80 6.82
N SER A 49 -0.74 14.61 7.44
CA SER A 49 -1.27 15.61 8.36
C SER A 49 -0.23 15.82 9.47
N PRO A 50 -0.14 17.03 10.06
CA PRO A 50 0.66 17.21 11.26
C PRO A 50 0.23 16.19 12.30
N LEU A 51 1.20 15.46 12.86
CA LEU A 51 0.92 14.48 13.90
C LEU A 51 0.19 15.17 15.06
N THR A 52 -0.86 14.52 15.53
CA THR A 52 -1.53 14.86 16.79
C THR A 52 -0.54 14.74 17.95
N ARG A 53 -0.90 15.34 19.09
CA ARG A 53 -0.06 15.27 20.30
C ARG A 53 0.15 13.83 20.74
N GLU A 54 -0.89 13.02 20.65
CA GLU A 54 -0.90 11.61 21.02
C GLU A 54 -0.01 10.76 20.12
N GLU A 55 -0.01 11.04 18.81
CA GLU A 55 0.86 10.36 17.84
C GLU A 55 2.33 10.68 18.12
N LYS A 56 2.66 11.98 18.34
CA LYS A 56 4.03 12.38 18.71
C LYS A 56 4.51 11.70 19.99
N LEU A 57 3.65 11.63 21.01
CA LEU A 57 4.00 10.94 22.26
C LEU A 57 4.19 9.43 22.06
N SER A 58 3.49 8.83 21.12
CA SER A 58 3.63 7.41 20.79
C SER A 58 4.94 7.14 20.05
N GLU A 59 5.32 8.02 19.12
CA GLU A 59 6.62 7.96 18.44
C GLU A 59 7.78 8.10 19.41
N ILE A 60 7.75 9.13 20.28
CA ILE A 60 8.79 9.33 21.30
C ILE A 60 8.94 8.09 22.18
N ARG A 61 7.84 7.51 22.66
CA ARG A 61 7.89 6.28 23.49
C ARG A 61 8.40 5.07 22.73
N PHE A 62 8.08 4.97 21.44
CA PHE A 62 8.62 3.92 20.59
C PHE A 62 10.14 4.10 20.49
N GLU A 63 10.63 5.31 20.18
CA GLU A 63 12.06 5.60 20.11
C GLU A 63 12.79 5.34 21.44
N GLU A 64 12.18 5.66 22.58
CA GLU A 64 12.79 5.47 23.90
C GLU A 64 12.78 4.01 24.38
N HIS A 65 11.78 3.22 24.00
CA HIS A 65 11.55 1.88 24.56
C HIS A 65 11.59 0.75 23.53
N HIS A 66 11.88 1.04 22.26
CA HIS A 66 12.16 0.00 21.28
C HIS A 66 13.52 -0.61 21.56
N THR A 67 13.55 -1.93 21.64
CA THR A 67 14.80 -2.70 21.76
C THR A 67 14.70 -3.92 20.88
N ARG A 68 15.86 -4.41 20.42
CA ARG A 68 15.96 -5.67 19.68
C ARG A 68 16.79 -6.64 20.50
N ASP A 69 16.25 -7.84 20.74
CA ASP A 69 16.98 -8.88 21.46
C ASP A 69 18.03 -9.56 20.57
N ASN A 70 18.91 -10.37 21.18
CA ASN A 70 19.95 -11.12 20.47
C ASN A 70 19.39 -12.17 19.49
N ASN A 71 18.12 -12.58 19.66
CA ASN A 71 17.41 -13.50 18.76
C ASN A 71 16.72 -12.76 17.61
N GLY A 72 16.85 -11.43 17.56
CA GLY A 72 16.29 -10.57 16.52
C GLY A 72 14.84 -10.15 16.73
N ARG A 73 14.21 -10.44 17.87
CA ARG A 73 12.85 -10.00 18.20
C ARG A 73 12.86 -8.54 18.67
N TYR A 74 11.87 -7.78 18.20
CA TYR A 74 11.64 -6.42 18.68
C TYR A 74 10.73 -6.45 19.90
N SER A 75 11.14 -5.75 20.95
CA SER A 75 10.34 -5.48 22.14
C SER A 75 10.07 -3.99 22.23
N VAL A 76 8.82 -3.63 22.45
CA VAL A 76 8.38 -2.24 22.64
C VAL A 76 7.51 -2.16 23.89
N MET A 77 7.69 -1.11 24.67
CA MET A 77 6.81 -0.85 25.81
C MET A 77 5.42 -0.43 25.33
N LEU A 78 4.36 -1.06 25.85
CA LEU A 78 3.00 -0.67 25.55
C LEU A 78 2.71 0.75 26.10
N PRO A 79 2.39 1.74 25.25
CA PRO A 79 2.17 3.10 25.71
C PRO A 79 0.84 3.23 26.47
N PHE A 80 0.91 3.70 27.71
CA PHE A 80 -0.28 4.03 28.49
C PHE A 80 -0.66 5.52 28.37
N LYS A 81 -1.96 5.83 28.33
CA LYS A 81 -2.41 7.22 28.45
C LYS A 81 -1.98 7.80 29.82
N PRO A 82 -1.56 9.08 29.88
CA PRO A 82 -1.09 9.69 31.11
C PRO A 82 -2.16 9.71 32.21
N ASN A 83 -3.43 9.93 31.86
CA ASN A 83 -4.56 9.94 32.80
C ASN A 83 -5.30 8.59 32.87
N ARG A 84 -4.58 7.47 32.85
CA ARG A 84 -5.23 6.16 32.99
C ARG A 84 -5.75 5.97 34.41
N LYS A 85 -6.95 5.38 34.55
CA LYS A 85 -7.39 4.86 35.84
C LYS A 85 -6.46 3.70 36.23
N VAL A 86 -5.92 3.76 37.43
CA VAL A 86 -5.14 2.64 37.99
C VAL A 86 -6.11 1.47 38.20
N LEU A 87 -5.69 0.27 37.84
CA LEU A 87 -6.51 -0.95 37.91
C LEU A 87 -6.88 -1.37 39.35
N GLY A 88 -6.35 -0.70 40.37
CA GLY A 88 -6.54 -1.07 41.78
C GLY A 88 -6.08 -2.50 42.08
N ASP A 89 -6.53 -3.06 43.20
CA ASP A 89 -6.29 -4.47 43.56
C ASP A 89 -7.19 -5.41 42.75
N SER A 90 -6.92 -5.53 41.45
CA SER A 90 -7.63 -6.43 40.55
C SER A 90 -7.01 -7.83 40.45
N ARG A 91 -5.86 -8.06 41.09
CA ARG A 91 -5.09 -9.32 40.98
C ARG A 91 -5.86 -10.54 41.48
N GLU A 92 -6.47 -10.45 42.66
CA GLU A 92 -7.21 -11.57 43.26
C GLU A 92 -8.45 -11.94 42.41
N THR A 93 -9.23 -10.93 42.03
CA THR A 93 -10.39 -11.11 41.14
C THR A 93 -10.00 -11.70 39.78
N ALA A 94 -8.86 -11.28 39.22
CA ALA A 94 -8.37 -11.83 37.96
C ALA A 94 -7.95 -13.30 38.08
N LEU A 95 -7.30 -13.68 39.19
CA LEU A 95 -6.93 -15.07 39.48
C LEU A 95 -8.16 -15.97 39.63
N LEU A 96 -9.16 -15.50 40.38
CA LEU A 96 -10.42 -16.24 40.59
C LEU A 96 -11.22 -16.47 39.31
N ARG A 97 -11.05 -15.63 38.28
CA ARG A 97 -11.70 -15.79 36.96
C ARG A 97 -10.89 -16.62 35.97
N PHE A 98 -9.60 -16.80 36.22
CA PHE A 98 -8.70 -17.57 35.35
C PHE A 98 -8.74 -19.07 35.67
N LEU A 99 -8.93 -19.41 36.94
CA LEU A 99 -9.13 -20.77 37.44
C LEU A 99 -10.59 -21.21 37.29
#